data_AF-A0AAV8VTI3-F1
#
_entry.id   AF-A0AAV8VTI3-F1
#
_cell.length_a   1.000
_cell.length_b   1.000
_cell.length_c   1.000
_cell.angle_alpha   90.00
_cell.angle_beta   90.00
_cell.angle_gamma   90.00
#
_symmetry.space_group_name_H-M   'P 1'
#
loop_
_entity.id
_entity.type
_entity.pdbx_description
1 polymer ?
#
loop_
_entity_poly.entity_id
_entity_poly.type
_entity_poly.pdbx_seq_one_letter_code
_entity_poly.pdbx_strand_id
1 'polypeptide(L)'
;MYQYLLGNVMYLKQTMKQQLLVVLVVTVSAVYSQIGFPELPNQRLDSENTNQRVPLYAPDKCPENQLLYPGDQDHDWICDCGLGYIYYPIKDGCFAAYRQGPCQPGEHLVIRKGDVVPACAKNPCEDGFAIYKGKCYEMGKPNGPCAPIAEGGGIFDVNATTLNVECLKGTDRLSLFSMPNRCNPGSKRDRNGNCRVEYR
;
A
#
# COMPACT_ATOMS: atom_id res chain seq x y z
N MET A 1 -1.99 -63.09 24.67
CA MET A 1 -2.94 -62.54 23.67
C MET A 1 -3.44 -61.13 24.02
N TYR A 2 -3.59 -60.76 25.30
CA TYR A 2 -4.08 -59.43 25.73
C TYR A 2 -3.11 -58.25 25.53
N GLN A 3 -1.78 -58.46 25.61
CA GLN A 3 -0.78 -57.38 25.45
C GLN A 3 -0.65 -56.84 24.02
N TYR A 4 -0.93 -57.66 22.99
CA TYR A 4 -0.86 -57.23 21.59
C TYR A 4 -2.05 -56.35 21.17
N LEU A 5 -3.24 -56.59 21.74
CA LEU A 5 -4.44 -55.80 21.46
C LEU A 5 -4.34 -54.38 22.04
N LEU A 6 -3.76 -54.22 23.24
CA LEU A 6 -3.57 -52.91 23.87
C LEU A 6 -2.53 -52.05 23.12
N GLY A 7 -1.45 -52.65 22.62
CA GLY A 7 -0.43 -51.97 21.82
C GLY A 7 -0.98 -51.41 20.50
N ASN A 8 -1.83 -52.18 19.81
CA ASN A 8 -2.47 -51.75 18.57
C ASN A 8 -3.47 -50.60 18.78
N VAL A 9 -4.25 -50.62 19.86
CA VAL A 9 -5.20 -49.55 20.20
C VAL A 9 -4.48 -48.25 20.61
N MET A 10 -3.35 -48.35 21.32
CA MET A 10 -2.50 -47.20 21.62
C MET A 10 -1.87 -46.59 20.35
N TYR A 11 -1.35 -47.44 19.45
CA TYR A 11 -0.73 -46.99 18.19
C TYR A 11 -1.73 -46.30 17.26
N LEU A 12 -2.96 -46.83 17.14
CA LEU A 12 -4.07 -46.24 16.38
C LEU A 12 -4.52 -44.88 16.94
N LYS A 13 -4.59 -44.72 18.27
CA LYS A 13 -4.93 -43.43 18.90
C LYS A 13 -3.85 -42.37 18.64
N GLN A 14 -2.58 -42.79 18.57
CA GLN A 14 -1.45 -41.88 18.38
C GLN A 14 -1.36 -41.39 16.93
N THR A 15 -1.56 -42.27 15.95
CA THR A 15 -1.65 -41.90 14.52
C THR A 15 -2.87 -41.04 14.23
N MET A 16 -4.04 -41.32 14.83
CA MET A 16 -5.22 -40.45 14.70
C MET A 16 -4.99 -39.05 15.28
N LYS A 17 -4.33 -38.93 16.45
CA LYS A 17 -3.98 -37.62 17.03
C LYS A 17 -3.00 -36.85 16.15
N GLN A 18 -1.98 -37.52 15.60
CA GLN A 18 -1.02 -36.90 14.67
C GLN A 18 -1.71 -36.42 13.39
N GLN A 19 -2.60 -37.22 12.80
CA GLN A 19 -3.37 -36.82 11.62
C GLN A 19 -4.29 -35.64 11.92
N LEU A 20 -4.96 -35.63 13.08
CA LEU A 20 -5.82 -34.52 13.48
C LEU A 20 -5.02 -33.22 13.66
N LEU A 21 -3.83 -33.30 14.26
CA LEU A 21 -2.94 -32.16 14.47
C LEU A 21 -2.41 -31.60 13.14
N VAL A 22 -2.04 -32.47 12.20
CA VAL A 22 -1.61 -32.06 10.85
C VAL A 22 -2.75 -31.39 10.09
N VAL A 23 -3.97 -31.93 10.14
CA VAL A 23 -5.15 -31.32 9.51
C VAL A 23 -5.44 -29.94 10.12
N LEU A 24 -5.33 -29.81 11.45
CA LEU A 24 -5.59 -28.54 12.15
C LEU A 24 -4.51 -27.48 11.84
N VAL A 25 -3.25 -27.87 11.67
CA VAL A 25 -2.17 -26.97 11.25
C VAL A 25 -2.38 -26.53 9.80
N VAL A 26 -2.72 -27.44 8.89
CA VAL A 26 -2.96 -27.15 7.47
C VAL A 26 -4.16 -26.21 7.29
N THR A 27 -5.25 -26.42 8.02
CA THR A 27 -6.43 -25.53 7.93
C THR A 27 -6.13 -24.14 8.45
N VAL A 28 -5.39 -23.99 9.55
CA VAL A 28 -5.01 -22.68 10.09
C VAL A 28 -4.11 -21.92 9.10
N SER A 29 -3.11 -22.56 8.50
CA SER A 29 -2.28 -21.91 7.47
C SER A 29 -3.04 -21.49 6.21
N ALA A 30 -4.12 -22.20 5.84
CA ALA A 30 -4.94 -21.85 4.68
C ALA A 30 -5.83 -20.61 4.90
N VAL A 31 -6.19 -20.28 6.16
CA VAL A 31 -7.01 -19.09 6.46
C VAL A 31 -6.18 -17.80 6.49
N TYR A 32 -4.86 -17.90 6.69
CA TYR A 32 -3.96 -16.73 6.73
C TYR A 32 -3.60 -16.15 5.37
N SER A 33 -4.11 -16.73 4.28
CA SER A 33 -3.79 -16.27 2.94
C SER A 33 -4.80 -15.22 2.43
N GLN A 34 -4.25 -14.04 2.11
CA GLN A 34 -4.66 -13.18 0.99
C GLN A 34 -5.81 -12.18 1.21
N ILE A 35 -5.78 -11.38 2.28
CA ILE A 35 -6.53 -10.12 2.29
C ILE A 35 -5.60 -8.99 1.83
N GLY A 36 -5.63 -8.67 0.53
CA GLY A 36 -5.05 -7.45 -0.01
C GLY A 36 -6.04 -6.30 0.14
N PHE A 37 -5.58 -5.15 0.64
CA PHE A 37 -6.44 -3.99 0.85
C PHE A 37 -6.37 -3.05 -0.37
N PRO A 38 -7.52 -2.65 -0.95
CA PRO A 38 -7.52 -1.74 -2.09
C PRO A 38 -7.15 -0.32 -1.69
N GLU A 39 -6.18 0.26 -2.41
CA GLU A 39 -5.97 1.71 -2.44
C GLU A 39 -7.00 2.33 -3.39
N LEU A 40 -7.69 3.38 -2.97
CA LEU A 40 -8.76 3.99 -3.76
C LEU A 40 -8.20 4.88 -4.90
N PRO A 41 -8.82 4.88 -6.10
CA PRO A 41 -8.18 5.16 -7.39
C PRO A 41 -8.03 6.64 -7.79
N ASN A 42 -7.94 7.59 -6.86
CA ASN A 42 -8.01 9.01 -7.25
C ASN A 42 -6.67 9.66 -7.65
N GLN A 43 -5.65 8.90 -8.05
CA GLN A 43 -4.34 9.49 -8.39
C GLN A 43 -3.65 8.94 -9.67
N ARG A 44 -4.36 8.19 -10.52
CA ARG A 44 -3.86 7.86 -11.87
C ARG A 44 -5.00 7.79 -12.87
N LEU A 45 -4.95 8.69 -13.85
CA LEU A 45 -5.93 8.90 -14.92
C LEU A 45 -5.61 8.06 -16.18
N ASP A 46 -4.90 6.95 -16.02
CA ASP A 46 -4.46 6.04 -17.09
C ASP A 46 -5.14 4.66 -17.04
N SER A 47 -6.17 4.49 -16.21
CA SER A 47 -7.03 3.29 -16.21
C SER A 47 -8.17 3.39 -17.24
N GLU A 48 -7.87 3.60 -18.51
CA GLU A 48 -8.88 3.45 -19.58
C GLU A 48 -9.10 1.98 -20.02
N ASN A 49 -8.40 1.00 -19.43
CA ASN A 49 -8.58 -0.41 -19.78
C ASN A 49 -8.45 -1.45 -18.66
N THR A 50 -8.35 -1.04 -17.40
CA THR A 50 -8.45 -1.98 -16.28
C THR A 50 -9.89 -2.07 -15.83
N ASN A 51 -10.48 -3.27 -15.90
CA ASN A 51 -11.83 -3.64 -15.40
C ASN A 51 -12.12 -3.22 -13.94
N GLN A 52 -12.11 -1.93 -13.61
CA GLN A 52 -12.26 -1.37 -12.26
C GLN A 52 -11.32 -1.97 -11.19
N ARG A 53 -10.20 -2.57 -11.60
CA ARG A 53 -9.17 -3.12 -10.69
C ARG A 53 -8.31 -1.97 -10.17
N VAL A 54 -8.04 -1.92 -8.86
CA VAL A 54 -7.24 -0.87 -8.20
C VAL A 54 -5.98 -1.48 -7.58
N PRO A 55 -4.92 -0.68 -7.36
CA PRO A 55 -3.71 -1.16 -6.70
C PRO A 55 -4.02 -1.67 -5.29
N LEU A 56 -3.41 -2.78 -4.89
CA LEU A 56 -3.62 -3.39 -3.58
C LEU A 56 -2.35 -3.38 -2.75
N TYR A 57 -2.46 -3.06 -1.47
CA TYR A 57 -1.39 -3.34 -0.52
C TYR A 57 -1.35 -4.84 -0.21
N ALA A 58 -0.22 -5.49 -0.52
CA ALA A 58 -0.03 -6.93 -0.39
C ALA A 58 1.41 -7.27 0.05
N PRO A 59 1.77 -7.06 1.34
CA PRO A 59 3.15 -7.17 1.83
C PRO A 59 3.72 -8.60 1.73
N ASP A 60 2.85 -9.61 1.69
CA ASP A 60 3.28 -11.00 1.51
C ASP A 60 3.56 -11.37 0.03
N LYS A 61 3.24 -10.46 -0.91
CA LYS A 61 3.38 -10.68 -2.36
C LYS A 61 4.33 -9.69 -3.03
N CYS A 62 4.31 -8.43 -2.60
CA CYS A 62 5.14 -7.38 -3.16
C CYS A 62 6.22 -6.93 -2.17
N PRO A 63 7.42 -6.55 -2.66
CA PRO A 63 8.47 -5.96 -1.83
C PRO A 63 8.02 -4.67 -1.12
N GLU A 64 8.85 -4.20 -0.19
CA GLU A 64 8.62 -2.92 0.49
C GLU A 64 8.42 -1.77 -0.49
N ASN A 65 7.51 -0.86 -0.14
CA ASN A 65 7.15 0.33 -0.92
C ASN A 65 6.57 0.03 -2.32
N GLN A 66 6.10 -1.21 -2.55
CA GLN A 66 5.40 -1.60 -3.76
C GLN A 66 3.93 -1.96 -3.47
N LEU A 67 3.10 -1.80 -4.50
CA LEU A 67 1.70 -2.22 -4.50
C LEU A 67 1.49 -3.24 -5.62
N LEU A 68 0.46 -4.06 -5.46
CA LEU A 68 0.05 -5.03 -6.46
C LEU A 68 -0.90 -4.34 -7.45
N TYR A 69 -0.39 -4.02 -8.64
CA TYR A 69 -1.11 -3.39 -9.73
C TYR A 69 -1.75 -4.43 -10.65
N PRO A 70 -2.89 -4.12 -11.29
CA PRO A 70 -3.46 -4.97 -12.33
C PRO A 70 -2.57 -4.92 -13.57
N GLY A 71 -2.17 -6.08 -14.08
CA GLY A 71 -1.42 -6.21 -15.35
C GLY A 71 -2.32 -6.12 -16.58
N ASP A 72 -1.69 -6.19 -17.76
CA ASP A 72 -2.31 -5.96 -19.07
C ASP A 72 -3.33 -7.05 -19.47
N GLN A 73 -3.22 -8.24 -18.88
CA GLN A 73 -4.15 -9.34 -19.12
C GLN A 73 -5.21 -9.43 -18.01
N ASP A 74 -6.35 -10.02 -18.36
CA ASP A 74 -7.37 -10.38 -17.37
C ASP A 74 -6.75 -11.35 -16.36
N HIS A 75 -6.79 -10.95 -15.09
CA HIS A 75 -6.19 -11.64 -13.94
C HIS A 75 -4.67 -11.55 -13.76
N ASP A 76 -3.96 -10.81 -14.62
CA ASP A 76 -2.55 -10.52 -14.37
C ASP A 76 -2.37 -9.46 -13.27
N TRP A 77 -1.33 -9.61 -12.47
CA TRP A 77 -0.98 -8.70 -11.38
C TRP A 77 0.54 -8.55 -11.29
N ILE A 78 1.00 -7.31 -11.24
CA ILE A 78 2.42 -6.95 -11.20
C ILE A 78 2.69 -6.09 -9.97
N CYS A 79 3.85 -6.26 -9.34
CA CYS A 79 4.29 -5.34 -8.30
C CYS A 79 4.98 -4.13 -8.94
N ASP A 80 4.56 -2.94 -8.55
CA ASP A 80 5.17 -1.66 -8.97
C ASP A 80 5.22 -0.70 -7.78
N CYS A 81 6.04 0.34 -7.88
CA CYS A 81 6.21 1.32 -6.82
C CYS A 81 4.90 1.97 -6.41
N GLY A 82 4.72 2.11 -5.09
CA GLY A 82 3.58 2.82 -4.53
C GLY A 82 3.56 4.29 -4.90
N LEU A 83 2.44 4.94 -4.60
CA LEU A 83 2.21 6.37 -4.86
C LEU A 83 3.30 7.25 -4.21
N GLY A 84 3.95 8.09 -5.01
CA GLY A 84 5.04 8.96 -4.55
C GLY A 84 6.39 8.26 -4.35
N TYR A 85 6.53 6.99 -4.75
CA TYR A 85 7.79 6.25 -4.75
C TYR A 85 8.35 6.11 -6.17
N ILE A 86 9.68 6.05 -6.25
CA ILE A 86 10.45 5.98 -7.49
C ILE A 86 11.28 4.70 -7.49
N TYR A 87 11.21 3.94 -8.58
CA TYR A 87 12.04 2.76 -8.78
C TYR A 87 13.50 3.17 -9.02
N TYR A 88 14.44 2.62 -8.25
CA TYR A 88 15.87 2.89 -8.39
C TYR A 88 16.62 1.61 -8.82
N PRO A 89 16.99 1.49 -10.11
CA PRO A 89 17.48 0.22 -10.69
C PRO A 89 18.70 -0.39 -10.00
N ILE A 90 19.63 0.43 -9.50
CA ILE A 90 20.87 -0.06 -8.86
C ILE A 90 20.59 -0.82 -7.56
N LYS A 91 19.50 -0.47 -6.86
CA LYS A 91 19.09 -1.11 -5.62
C LYS A 91 17.92 -2.07 -5.80
N ASP A 92 17.37 -2.15 -7.02
CA ASP A 92 16.18 -2.91 -7.36
C ASP A 92 15.05 -2.72 -6.34
N GLY A 93 14.66 -1.46 -6.12
CA GLY A 93 13.69 -1.12 -5.09
C GLY A 93 13.03 0.24 -5.28
N CYS A 94 11.97 0.47 -4.52
CA CYS A 94 11.16 1.69 -4.56
C CYS A 94 11.47 2.58 -3.37
N PHE A 95 11.75 3.86 -3.63
CA PHE A 95 12.17 4.83 -2.63
C PHE A 95 11.34 6.10 -2.75
N ALA A 96 10.98 6.70 -1.61
CA ALA A 96 10.14 7.90 -1.60
C ALA A 96 10.83 9.06 -2.33
N ALA A 97 10.10 9.70 -3.24
CA ALA A 97 10.57 10.90 -3.90
C ALA A 97 10.87 12.03 -2.89
N TYR A 98 11.85 12.87 -3.19
CA TYR A 98 12.32 13.96 -2.32
C TYR A 98 12.84 13.51 -0.93
N ARG A 99 13.05 12.22 -0.72
CA ARG A 99 13.75 11.67 0.44
C ARG A 99 15.17 11.24 0.06
N GLN A 100 16.03 11.13 1.06
CA GLN A 100 17.40 10.66 0.85
C GLN A 100 17.45 9.32 0.11
N GLY A 101 16.69 8.32 0.57
CA GLY A 101 16.60 7.01 -0.07
C GLY A 101 18.00 6.41 -0.34
N PRO A 102 18.31 6.02 -1.59
CA PRO A 102 19.61 5.44 -1.96
C PRO A 102 20.71 6.49 -2.20
N CYS A 103 20.39 7.78 -2.08
CA CYS A 103 21.32 8.88 -2.34
C CYS A 103 22.27 9.15 -1.16
N GLN A 104 23.31 9.93 -1.41
CA GLN A 104 24.27 10.31 -0.37
C GLN A 104 23.64 11.28 0.65
N PRO A 105 24.22 11.42 1.85
CA PRO A 105 23.76 12.42 2.82
C PRO A 105 23.78 13.83 2.20
N GLY A 106 22.66 14.56 2.35
CA GLY A 106 22.47 15.88 1.74
C GLY A 106 21.95 15.86 0.30
N GLU A 107 21.66 14.67 -0.25
CA GLU A 107 20.98 14.49 -1.53
C GLU A 107 19.58 13.89 -1.32
N HIS A 108 18.73 14.00 -2.32
CA HIS A 108 17.43 13.35 -2.38
C HIS A 108 17.17 12.74 -3.76
N LEU A 109 16.28 11.75 -3.78
CA LEU A 109 15.87 11.08 -5.01
C LEU A 109 14.79 11.89 -5.73
N VAL A 110 15.03 12.21 -7.00
CA VAL A 110 14.08 12.92 -7.86
C VAL A 110 14.02 12.27 -9.24
N ILE A 111 12.90 12.45 -9.94
CA ILE A 111 12.77 12.20 -11.36
C ILE A 111 12.23 13.47 -12.00
N ARG A 112 12.96 14.06 -12.94
CA ARG A 112 12.51 15.31 -13.57
C ARG A 112 11.48 15.01 -14.63
N LYS A 113 10.61 15.96 -14.90
CA LYS A 113 9.61 15.83 -15.95
C LYS A 113 10.28 15.53 -17.30
N GLY A 114 9.96 14.37 -17.88
CA GLY A 114 10.51 13.90 -19.16
C GLY A 114 11.71 12.97 -19.02
N ASP A 115 12.28 12.84 -17.83
CA ASP A 115 13.33 11.85 -17.55
C ASP A 115 12.68 10.49 -17.26
N VAL A 116 13.32 9.42 -17.75
CA VAL A 116 12.95 8.03 -17.44
C VAL A 116 13.80 7.45 -16.32
N VAL A 117 15.01 8.02 -16.13
CA VAL A 117 15.98 7.55 -15.14
C VAL A 117 15.98 8.52 -13.96
N PRO A 118 15.78 8.04 -12.72
CA PRO A 118 15.84 8.90 -11.55
C PRO A 118 17.27 9.29 -11.22
N ALA A 119 17.43 10.43 -10.55
CA ALA A 119 18.71 11.00 -10.18
C ALA A 119 18.75 11.38 -8.70
N CYS A 120 19.93 11.29 -8.11
CA CYS A 120 20.23 11.94 -6.85
C CYS A 120 20.58 13.40 -7.13
N ALA A 121 19.83 14.30 -6.51
CA ALA A 121 20.06 15.74 -6.59
C ALA A 121 20.37 16.29 -5.20
N LYS A 122 21.18 17.34 -5.13
CA LYS A 122 21.44 18.05 -3.88
C LYS A 122 20.12 18.53 -3.28
N ASN A 123 19.84 18.14 -2.05
CA ASN A 123 18.70 18.64 -1.31
C ASN A 123 19.05 20.06 -0.82
N PRO A 124 18.32 21.11 -1.27
CA PRO A 124 18.57 22.46 -0.79
C PRO A 124 17.99 22.72 0.61
N CYS A 125 17.25 21.76 1.16
CA CYS A 125 16.76 21.70 2.53
C CYS A 125 17.39 20.50 3.26
N GLU A 126 16.77 20.06 4.36
CA GLU A 126 17.09 18.79 5.03
C GLU A 126 16.16 17.66 4.58
N ASP A 127 16.50 16.41 4.91
CA ASP A 127 15.66 15.25 4.55
C ASP A 127 14.28 15.36 5.21
N GLY A 128 13.23 15.15 4.41
CA GLY A 128 11.84 15.35 4.82
C GLY A 128 11.31 16.78 4.66
N PHE A 129 12.14 17.70 4.19
CA PHE A 129 11.73 19.06 3.86
C PHE A 129 11.90 19.31 2.37
N ALA A 130 11.05 20.18 1.82
CA ALA A 130 11.17 20.63 0.43
C ALA A 130 10.93 22.13 0.30
N ILE A 131 11.50 22.72 -0.77
CA ILE A 131 11.32 24.13 -1.06
C ILE A 131 9.93 24.39 -1.59
N TYR A 132 9.26 25.37 -1.00
CA TYR A 132 8.06 25.99 -1.55
C TYR A 132 8.17 27.50 -1.43
N LYS A 133 8.01 28.22 -2.54
CA LYS A 133 8.13 29.70 -2.62
C LYS A 133 9.42 30.24 -1.93
N GLY A 134 10.53 29.52 -2.09
CA GLY A 134 11.85 29.92 -1.57
C GLY A 134 12.11 29.61 -0.09
N LYS A 135 11.20 28.92 0.60
CA LYS A 135 11.39 28.47 1.99
C LYS A 135 11.23 26.96 2.11
N CYS A 136 11.94 26.36 3.06
CA CYS A 136 11.81 24.94 3.35
C CYS A 136 10.59 24.68 4.25
N TYR A 137 9.78 23.69 3.88
CA TYR A 137 8.64 23.22 4.66
C TYR A 137 8.70 21.71 4.83
N GLU A 138 8.27 21.23 5.99
CA GLU A 138 8.17 19.80 6.28
C GLU A 138 7.10 19.17 5.38
N MET A 139 7.42 18.03 4.77
CA MET A 139 6.48 17.28 3.92
C MET A 139 5.63 16.32 4.74
N GLY A 140 4.41 16.03 4.26
CA GLY A 140 3.56 14.95 4.78
C GLY A 140 2.84 15.26 6.10
N LYS A 141 2.89 16.50 6.59
CA LYS A 141 2.11 16.93 7.76
C LYS A 141 1.04 17.96 7.38
N PRO A 142 -0.13 17.94 8.06
CA PRO A 142 -1.04 19.06 8.03
C PRO A 142 -0.34 20.26 8.68
N ASN A 143 -0.60 21.45 8.13
CA ASN A 143 0.11 22.71 8.41
C ASN A 143 1.47 22.80 7.72
N GLY A 144 1.66 23.89 6.99
CA GLY A 144 2.81 24.12 6.13
C GLY A 144 2.54 25.34 5.24
N PRO A 145 2.95 25.33 3.97
CA PRO A 145 2.70 26.44 3.05
C PRO A 145 1.29 26.45 2.44
N CYS A 146 0.48 25.43 2.73
CA CYS A 146 -0.82 25.22 2.11
C CYS A 146 -1.95 25.93 2.84
N ALA A 147 -3.00 26.30 2.11
CA ALA A 147 -4.22 26.86 2.69
C ALA A 147 -4.89 25.85 3.64
N PRO A 148 -5.76 26.31 4.56
CA PRO A 148 -6.58 25.41 5.36
C PRO A 148 -7.42 24.48 4.48
N ILE A 149 -7.71 23.27 5.00
CA ILE A 149 -8.51 22.26 4.29
C ILE A 149 -9.91 22.80 3.92
N ALA A 150 -10.50 23.63 4.79
CA ALA A 150 -11.81 24.26 4.56
C ALA A 150 -11.84 25.21 3.34
N GLU A 151 -10.68 25.72 2.94
CA GLU A 151 -10.50 26.61 1.78
C GLU A 151 -9.99 25.84 0.55
N GLY A 152 -10.02 24.50 0.59
CA GLY A 152 -9.56 23.64 -0.48
C GLY A 152 -8.05 23.43 -0.52
N GLY A 153 -7.34 23.75 0.57
CA GLY A 153 -5.95 23.33 0.78
C GLY A 153 -5.81 21.96 1.44
N GLY A 154 -4.69 21.71 2.11
CA GLY A 154 -4.39 20.40 2.67
C GLY A 154 -2.94 20.23 3.07
N ILE A 155 -2.29 19.17 2.58
CA ILE A 155 -0.94 18.77 2.96
C ILE A 155 0.06 19.19 1.89
N PHE A 156 1.22 19.66 2.33
CA PHE A 156 2.37 19.84 1.45
C PHE A 156 3.12 18.53 1.28
N ASP A 157 3.06 17.94 0.09
CA ASP A 157 3.64 16.62 -0.17
C ASP A 157 3.88 16.37 -1.67
N VAL A 158 4.45 15.21 -1.98
CA VAL A 158 4.68 14.74 -3.34
C VAL A 158 3.36 14.32 -4.00
N ASN A 159 3.03 14.94 -5.13
CA ASN A 159 1.94 14.47 -5.99
C ASN A 159 2.34 13.15 -6.68
N ALA A 160 1.54 12.10 -6.50
CA ALA A 160 1.86 10.76 -7.00
C ALA A 160 1.90 10.65 -8.54
N THR A 161 1.23 11.55 -9.26
CA THR A 161 1.19 11.57 -10.73
C THR A 161 2.35 12.38 -11.30
N THR A 162 2.62 13.56 -10.74
CA THR A 162 3.64 14.47 -11.28
C THR A 162 5.01 14.25 -10.65
N LEU A 163 5.07 13.55 -9.52
CA LEU A 163 6.25 13.34 -8.68
C LEU A 163 6.95 14.65 -8.29
N ASN A 164 6.21 15.74 -8.20
CA ASN A 164 6.67 17.03 -7.69
C ASN A 164 6.04 17.33 -6.33
N VAL A 165 6.72 18.15 -5.53
CA VAL A 165 6.17 18.67 -4.27
C VAL A 165 5.18 19.79 -4.50
N GLU A 166 3.98 19.67 -3.93
CA GLU A 166 2.91 20.66 -4.06
C GLU A 166 1.93 20.60 -2.89
N CYS A 167 0.94 21.51 -2.88
CA CYS A 167 -0.15 21.47 -1.92
C CYS A 167 -1.26 20.55 -2.42
N LEU A 168 -1.33 19.36 -1.84
CA LEU A 168 -2.37 18.39 -2.06
C LEU A 168 -3.61 18.75 -1.24
N LYS A 169 -4.79 18.48 -1.79
CA LYS A 169 -6.06 18.67 -1.06
C LYS A 169 -6.26 17.55 -0.05
N GLY A 170 -6.92 17.81 1.09
CA GLY A 170 -7.23 16.76 2.08
C GLY A 170 -6.31 16.75 3.32
N THR A 171 -6.55 15.83 4.26
CA THR A 171 -6.00 15.89 5.63
C THR A 171 -4.94 14.82 5.95
N ASP A 172 -4.60 13.97 5.00
CA ASP A 172 -3.73 12.80 5.09
C ASP A 172 -3.40 12.36 3.65
N ARG A 173 -2.26 11.71 3.44
CA ARG A 173 -1.97 10.94 2.21
C ARG A 173 -3.13 9.97 1.90
N LEU A 174 -3.79 9.48 2.95
CA LEU A 174 -4.98 8.61 2.92
C LEU A 174 -6.32 9.35 3.13
N SER A 175 -6.38 10.69 3.16
CA SER A 175 -7.66 11.41 3.32
C SER A 175 -7.90 12.49 2.26
N LEU A 176 -7.21 12.34 1.13
CA LEU A 176 -7.79 12.56 -0.19
C LEU A 176 -9.06 11.70 -0.43
N PHE A 177 -9.34 10.74 0.46
CA PHE A 177 -10.59 10.02 0.56
C PHE A 177 -11.55 10.78 1.50
N SER A 178 -12.57 11.43 0.92
CA SER A 178 -13.79 11.67 1.69
C SER A 178 -14.36 10.31 2.06
N MET A 179 -14.08 9.81 3.26
CA MET A 179 -14.69 8.58 3.76
C MET A 179 -16.20 8.85 3.86
N PRO A 180 -17.05 8.37 2.93
CA PRO A 180 -18.49 8.54 3.07
C PRO A 180 -18.93 7.70 4.27
N ASN A 181 -19.95 8.18 5.00
CA ASN A 181 -20.63 7.60 6.17
C ASN A 181 -20.02 6.32 6.80
N ARG A 182 -19.66 6.43 8.10
CA ARG A 182 -19.35 5.27 8.94
C ARG A 182 -20.52 4.30 8.91
N CYS A 183 -20.33 3.12 8.32
CA CYS A 183 -21.32 2.05 8.40
C CYS A 183 -21.37 1.49 9.82
N ASN A 184 -22.54 1.03 10.25
CA ASN A 184 -22.65 0.30 11.51
C ASN A 184 -21.83 -1.01 11.45
N PRO A 185 -21.23 -1.45 12.56
CA PRO A 185 -20.52 -2.72 12.64
C PRO A 185 -21.37 -3.88 12.07
N GLY A 186 -20.78 -4.70 11.20
CA GLY A 186 -21.48 -5.81 10.53
C GLY A 186 -22.21 -5.45 9.22
N SER A 187 -22.14 -4.20 8.77
CA SER A 187 -22.67 -3.79 7.46
C SER A 187 -21.57 -3.79 6.38
N LYS A 188 -21.93 -4.14 5.14
CA LYS A 188 -21.08 -4.03 3.94
C LYS A 188 -21.53 -2.89 3.05
N ARG A 189 -20.60 -2.22 2.37
CA ARG A 189 -20.91 -1.12 1.44
C ARG A 189 -21.19 -1.66 0.04
N ASP A 190 -22.22 -1.16 -0.64
CA ASP A 190 -22.48 -1.45 -2.04
C ASP A 190 -21.64 -0.57 -2.99
N ARG A 191 -21.69 -0.87 -4.30
CA ARG A 191 -20.93 -0.15 -5.34
C ARG A 191 -21.25 1.34 -5.43
N ASN A 192 -22.37 1.78 -4.84
CA ASN A 192 -22.80 3.18 -4.83
C ASN A 192 -22.45 3.89 -3.52
N GLY A 193 -21.74 3.22 -2.61
CA GLY A 193 -21.33 3.79 -1.34
C GLY A 193 -22.33 3.63 -0.19
N ASN A 194 -23.45 2.93 -0.40
CA ASN A 194 -24.48 2.75 0.63
C ASN A 194 -24.15 1.58 1.56
N CYS A 195 -24.35 1.76 2.86
CA CYS A 195 -24.19 0.69 3.84
C CYS A 195 -25.40 -0.26 3.80
N ARG A 196 -25.16 -1.54 3.55
CA ARG A 196 -26.15 -2.64 3.60
C ARG A 196 -25.87 -3.55 4.79
N VAL A 197 -26.90 -3.83 5.56
CA VAL A 197 -26.85 -4.80 6.65
C VAL A 197 -26.92 -6.20 6.05
N GLU A 198 -25.94 -7.05 6.34
CA GLU A 198 -25.96 -8.45 5.93
C GLU A 198 -26.69 -9.24 7.02
N TYR A 199 -28.01 -9.42 6.87
CA TYR A 199 -28.76 -10.32 7.74
C TYR A 199 -28.37 -11.76 7.37
N ARG A 200 -27.64 -12.43 8.26
CA ARG A 200 -27.41 -13.88 8.19
C ARG A 200 -28.66 -14.63 8.65
#